data_AF-A0A0F9HA69-F1
#
_entry.id   AF-A0A0F9HA69-F1
#
_cell.length_a   1.000
_cell.length_b   1.000
_cell.length_c   1.000
_cell.angle_alpha   90.00
_cell.angle_beta   90.00
_cell.angle_gamma   90.00
#
_symmetry.space_group_name_H-M   'P 1'
#
loop_
_entity.id
_entity.type
_entity.pdbx_description
1 polymer ?
#
loop_
_entity_poly.entity_id
_entity_poly.type
_entity_poly.pdbx_seq_one_letter_code
_entity_poly.pdbx_strand_id
1 'polypeptide(L)'
;SINFSTGALAADAFAANSLDGKGNWNTVVPDAAGTAPTSAEIKTAIEAGGSSLAQILVDTGTTLPASLPAALTKGTADSGTTTTMVDAARTEADTDYWKDSLIRFTSGTISGQTRLITGFTPASNTITFFPAVTQAVATNTYEILPAAFGDVLVDWIDGGRLDLLLDALQADLDNGTDGLGALKALIDTLTTTVGTAGVGLTDLGGMSTGMKAEINVEVDGALDTAISELGVAVPTATPTMRTGLMLLYMALRNKLDVQTSATDALEIHNNAGTQITKKLITDDGSDYSEAKMS
;
A
#
# COMPACT_ATOMS: atom_id res chain seq x y z
N SER A 1 -88.57 33.22 -34.34
CA SER A 1 -88.57 34.44 -33.51
C SER A 1 -88.42 34.02 -32.07
N ILE A 2 -87.24 34.21 -31.47
CA ILE A 2 -87.27 34.88 -30.16
C ILE A 2 -86.83 36.30 -30.52
N ASN A 3 -87.79 37.13 -30.93
CA ASN A 3 -87.53 38.53 -31.22
C ASN A 3 -87.33 39.23 -29.88
N PHE A 4 -86.07 39.38 -29.50
CA PHE A 4 -85.68 40.28 -28.43
C PHE A 4 -85.92 41.71 -28.92
N SER A 5 -86.84 42.41 -28.26
CA SER A 5 -87.15 43.82 -28.48
C SER A 5 -85.88 44.66 -28.27
N THR A 6 -85.72 45.73 -29.06
CA THR A 6 -84.71 46.76 -28.84
C THR A 6 -84.87 47.31 -27.41
N GLY A 7 -84.02 46.86 -26.48
CA GLY A 7 -84.17 47.09 -25.05
C GLY A 7 -84.01 45.84 -24.16
N ALA A 8 -83.97 44.62 -24.73
CA ALA A 8 -83.82 43.37 -23.99
C ALA A 8 -82.37 43.06 -23.52
N LEU A 9 -81.38 43.83 -24.01
CA LEU A 9 -80.09 43.98 -23.36
C LEU A 9 -80.10 45.38 -22.77
N ALA A 10 -80.69 45.55 -21.59
CA ALA A 10 -80.60 46.82 -20.87
C ALA A 10 -79.11 47.18 -20.80
N ALA A 11 -78.76 48.42 -21.15
CA ALA A 11 -77.39 48.93 -21.06
C ALA A 11 -76.78 48.77 -19.63
N ASP A 12 -77.61 48.41 -18.66
CA ASP A 12 -77.27 48.12 -17.27
C ASP A 12 -76.75 46.68 -17.03
N ALA A 13 -76.96 45.73 -17.96
CA ALA A 13 -76.57 44.32 -17.75
C ALA A 13 -75.08 44.03 -18.03
N PHE A 14 -74.38 44.95 -18.69
CA PHE A 14 -72.92 45.00 -18.73
C PHE A 14 -72.52 46.44 -18.40
N ALA A 15 -72.60 46.82 -17.13
CA ALA A 15 -72.06 48.10 -16.68
C ALA A 15 -70.65 48.25 -17.28
N ALA A 16 -70.40 49.38 -17.96
CA ALA A 16 -69.17 49.67 -18.70
C ALA A 16 -67.89 49.46 -17.85
N ASN A 17 -68.06 49.46 -16.54
CA ASN A 17 -67.09 49.21 -15.49
C ASN A 17 -66.54 47.77 -15.47
N SER A 18 -67.22 46.80 -16.10
CA SER A 18 -66.87 45.38 -15.96
C SER A 18 -65.65 44.97 -16.82
N LEU A 19 -65.34 45.71 -17.88
CA LEU A 19 -64.28 45.34 -18.83
C LEU A 19 -63.25 46.45 -19.12
N ASP A 20 -63.40 47.66 -18.57
CA ASP A 20 -62.45 48.77 -18.76
C ASP A 20 -61.45 48.93 -17.59
N GLY A 21 -61.47 47.99 -16.64
CA GLY A 21 -60.64 48.02 -15.43
C GLY A 21 -61.07 49.06 -14.39
N LYS A 22 -62.21 49.74 -14.55
CA LYS A 22 -62.72 50.75 -13.60
C LYS A 22 -63.89 50.27 -12.72
N GLY A 23 -64.23 48.99 -12.77
CA GLY A 23 -65.09 48.35 -11.78
C GLY A 23 -64.34 48.04 -10.48
N ASN A 24 -65.09 47.76 -9.40
CA ASN A 24 -64.59 47.44 -8.05
C ASN A 24 -63.89 46.07 -7.95
N TRP A 25 -63.08 45.71 -8.95
CA TRP A 25 -62.09 44.67 -8.79
C TRP A 25 -61.08 45.18 -7.78
N ASN A 26 -60.85 44.43 -6.71
CA ASN A 26 -59.80 44.73 -5.75
C ASN A 26 -58.44 44.51 -6.42
N THR A 27 -57.97 45.51 -7.18
CA THR A 27 -56.69 45.51 -7.91
C THR A 27 -55.53 46.00 -7.06
N VAL A 28 -55.78 46.26 -5.77
CA VAL A 28 -54.82 46.84 -4.82
C VAL A 28 -55.06 46.23 -3.45
N VAL A 29 -54.00 45.98 -2.69
CA VAL A 29 -54.12 45.65 -1.26
C VAL A 29 -54.51 46.95 -0.54
N PRO A 30 -55.75 47.09 -0.01
CA PRO A 30 -56.19 48.36 0.58
C PRO A 30 -55.47 48.63 1.91
N ASP A 31 -55.16 49.89 2.18
CA ASP A 31 -54.86 50.33 3.55
C ASP A 31 -56.16 50.40 4.40
N ALA A 32 -56.03 50.78 5.68
CA ALA A 32 -57.16 50.89 6.59
C ALA A 32 -58.23 51.93 6.17
N ALA A 33 -57.92 52.81 5.21
CA ALA A 33 -58.82 53.82 4.67
C ALA A 33 -59.37 53.45 3.28
N GLY A 34 -59.05 52.26 2.75
CA GLY A 34 -59.55 51.78 1.46
C GLY A 34 -58.92 52.48 0.25
N THR A 35 -57.77 53.14 0.43
CA THR A 35 -57.04 53.83 -0.65
C THR A 35 -55.76 53.06 -0.99
N ALA A 36 -55.21 53.28 -2.20
CA ALA A 36 -53.90 52.74 -2.56
C ALA A 36 -52.82 53.42 -1.71
N PRO A 37 -51.91 52.66 -1.06
CA PRO A 37 -50.86 53.24 -0.23
C PRO A 37 -50.02 54.24 -1.03
N THR A 38 -49.91 55.47 -0.54
CA THR A 38 -49.02 56.50 -1.09
C THR A 38 -47.56 56.08 -0.92
N SER A 39 -46.65 56.63 -1.72
CA SER A 39 -45.21 56.44 -1.51
C SER A 39 -44.76 56.85 -0.10
N ALA A 40 -45.45 57.80 0.52
CA ALA A 40 -45.22 58.22 1.90
C ALA A 40 -45.70 57.17 2.91
N GLU A 41 -46.86 56.54 2.70
CA GLU A 41 -47.36 55.45 3.55
C GLU A 41 -46.55 54.17 3.38
N ILE A 42 -46.13 53.84 2.16
CA ILE A 42 -45.22 52.71 1.89
C ILE A 42 -43.88 52.96 2.58
N LYS A 43 -43.31 54.17 2.45
CA LYS A 43 -42.09 54.55 3.15
C LYS A 43 -42.27 54.50 4.67
N THR A 44 -43.38 55.02 5.19
CA THR A 44 -43.70 54.99 6.63
C THR A 44 -43.91 53.56 7.13
N ALA A 45 -44.54 52.67 6.36
CA ALA A 45 -44.75 51.28 6.70
C ALA A 45 -43.45 50.46 6.63
N ILE A 46 -42.58 50.75 5.65
CA ILE A 46 -41.23 50.17 5.54
C ILE A 46 -40.33 50.69 6.67
N GLU A 47 -40.46 51.96 7.07
CA GLU A 47 -39.72 52.55 8.19
C GLU A 47 -40.26 52.07 9.55
N ALA A 48 -41.58 51.88 9.69
CA ALA A 48 -42.21 51.27 10.86
C ALA A 48 -41.85 49.78 10.98
N GLY A 49 -41.82 49.06 9.85
CA GLY A 49 -41.22 47.73 9.70
C GLY A 49 -39.69 47.75 9.66
N GLY A 50 -39.09 48.94 9.67
CA GLY A 50 -37.64 49.20 9.72
C GLY A 50 -37.05 48.86 11.08
N SER A 51 -37.91 48.59 12.07
CA SER A 51 -37.58 47.76 13.22
C SER A 51 -37.02 46.40 12.82
N SER A 52 -37.38 45.83 11.65
CA SER A 52 -36.76 44.60 11.10
C SER A 52 -35.36 44.84 10.54
N LEU A 53 -35.10 45.98 9.88
CA LEU A 53 -33.76 46.34 9.38
C LEU A 53 -32.82 46.79 10.50
N ALA A 54 -33.34 47.56 11.45
CA ALA A 54 -32.69 47.90 12.69
C ALA A 54 -32.53 46.66 13.59
N GLN A 55 -33.47 45.71 13.60
CA GLN A 55 -33.29 44.41 14.25
C GLN A 55 -32.27 43.56 13.50
N ILE A 56 -32.20 43.57 12.17
CA ILE A 56 -31.12 42.90 11.42
C ILE A 56 -29.75 43.51 11.80
N LEU A 57 -29.67 44.83 12.00
CA LEU A 57 -28.45 45.52 12.42
C LEU A 57 -28.13 45.37 13.93
N VAL A 58 -29.16 45.34 14.78
CA VAL A 58 -29.07 45.12 16.24
C VAL A 58 -28.77 43.66 16.54
N ASP A 59 -29.25 42.75 15.70
CA ASP A 59 -28.91 41.34 15.74
C ASP A 59 -27.46 41.15 15.27
N THR A 60 -26.85 42.08 14.50
CA THR A 60 -25.37 42.21 14.29
C THR A 60 -24.60 42.91 15.41
N GLY A 61 -25.10 42.85 16.64
CA GLY A 61 -24.19 42.46 17.72
C GLY A 61 -23.61 41.04 17.51
N THR A 62 -24.30 40.19 16.72
CA THR A 62 -24.12 38.73 16.53
C THR A 62 -24.76 38.06 15.27
N THR A 63 -25.22 38.73 14.19
CA THR A 63 -25.88 38.07 13.02
C THR A 63 -25.25 38.28 11.65
N LEU A 64 -24.00 37.85 11.56
CA LEU A 64 -23.79 36.70 10.68
C LEU A 64 -23.83 35.50 11.61
N PRO A 65 -24.36 34.34 11.18
CA PRO A 65 -24.67 33.21 12.05
C PRO A 65 -23.58 33.00 13.10
N ALA A 66 -23.94 32.51 14.29
CA ALA A 66 -23.01 32.01 15.30
C ALA A 66 -21.96 30.98 14.79
N SER A 67 -21.92 30.70 13.47
CA SER A 67 -20.86 30.02 12.73
C SER A 67 -19.74 30.93 12.19
N LEU A 68 -19.87 32.26 12.17
CA LEU A 68 -18.72 33.15 12.00
C LEU A 68 -18.25 33.58 13.39
N PRO A 69 -17.02 33.24 13.80
CA PRO A 69 -16.49 33.67 15.09
C PRO A 69 -16.53 35.18 15.20
N ALA A 70 -17.42 35.72 16.05
CA ALA A 70 -17.35 37.12 16.44
C ALA A 70 -16.03 37.35 17.20
N ALA A 71 -15.31 38.43 16.90
CA ALA A 71 -14.09 38.78 17.60
C ALA A 71 -14.35 38.94 19.11
N LEU A 72 -13.61 38.22 19.95
CA LEU A 72 -13.59 38.39 21.40
C LEU A 72 -13.12 39.80 21.77
N THR A 73 -12.11 40.31 21.07
CA THR A 73 -11.62 41.68 21.25
C THR A 73 -10.91 42.19 20.00
N LYS A 74 -10.67 43.49 19.94
CA LYS A 74 -10.00 44.19 18.84
C LYS A 74 -8.96 45.16 19.40
N GLY A 75 -7.85 45.33 18.72
CA GLY A 75 -6.77 46.21 19.17
C GLY A 75 -5.96 46.79 18.03
N THR A 76 -4.99 47.63 18.39
CA THR A 76 -3.96 48.12 17.48
C THR A 76 -2.64 47.78 18.11
N ALA A 77 -1.84 46.97 17.44
CA ALA A 77 -0.50 46.66 17.92
C ALA A 77 0.34 47.94 17.97
N ASP A 78 1.27 48.03 18.91
CA ASP A 78 2.24 49.11 19.00
C ASP A 78 3.53 48.75 18.26
N SER A 79 3.91 47.47 18.30
CA SER A 79 5.09 46.93 17.64
C SER A 79 5.05 45.39 17.60
N GLY A 80 6.09 44.76 17.07
CA GLY A 80 6.23 43.32 17.08
C GLY A 80 7.30 42.80 16.13
N THR A 81 7.29 41.49 15.96
CA THR A 81 8.16 40.77 15.02
C THR A 81 7.29 39.98 14.03
N THR A 82 7.87 39.04 13.30
CA THR A 82 7.07 38.13 12.45
C THR A 82 6.33 37.06 13.25
N THR A 83 6.63 36.86 14.54
CA THR A 83 6.00 35.83 15.39
C THR A 83 5.42 36.39 16.70
N THR A 84 5.54 37.70 16.90
CA THR A 84 5.04 38.37 18.11
C THR A 84 4.40 39.70 17.76
N MET A 85 3.47 40.13 18.61
CA MET A 85 3.00 41.51 18.65
C MET A 85 2.96 42.01 20.08
N VAL A 86 3.16 43.30 20.24
CA VAL A 86 3.08 44.02 21.52
C VAL A 86 1.94 45.02 21.39
N ASP A 87 1.02 45.03 22.35
CA ASP A 87 -0.03 46.05 22.48
C ASP A 87 -0.11 46.45 23.95
N ALA A 88 0.41 47.63 24.30
CA ALA A 88 0.44 48.12 25.67
C ALA A 88 -0.96 48.40 26.24
N ALA A 89 -1.99 48.49 25.39
CA ALA A 89 -3.39 48.58 25.84
C ALA A 89 -3.94 47.22 26.29
N ARG A 90 -3.25 46.11 26.03
CA ARG A 90 -3.63 44.75 26.48
C ARG A 90 -3.11 44.46 27.87
N THR A 91 -3.88 44.82 28.90
CA THR A 91 -3.47 44.73 30.30
C THR A 91 -3.98 43.48 31.05
N GLU A 92 -4.29 42.39 30.34
CA GLU A 92 -4.72 41.15 30.99
C GLU A 92 -3.59 40.62 31.90
N ALA A 93 -3.94 40.19 33.12
CA ALA A 93 -2.96 39.90 34.18
C ALA A 93 -2.37 38.49 34.10
N ASP A 94 -3.10 37.54 33.52
CA ASP A 94 -2.74 36.13 33.53
C ASP A 94 -1.81 35.77 32.38
N THR A 95 -0.78 34.96 32.67
CA THR A 95 0.05 34.37 31.62
C THR A 95 -0.80 33.46 30.75
N ASP A 96 -0.60 33.52 29.44
CA ASP A 96 -1.33 32.73 28.45
C ASP A 96 -2.84 32.96 28.40
N TYR A 97 -3.33 34.11 28.89
CA TYR A 97 -4.76 34.46 28.85
C TYR A 97 -5.40 34.30 27.46
N TRP A 98 -4.64 34.57 26.39
CA TRP A 98 -5.10 34.47 25.00
C TRP A 98 -4.67 33.20 24.27
N LYS A 99 -4.02 32.25 24.95
CA LYS A 99 -3.55 31.01 24.33
C LYS A 99 -4.71 30.22 23.73
N ASP A 100 -4.44 29.55 22.61
CA ASP A 100 -5.38 28.77 21.80
C ASP A 100 -6.45 29.59 21.06
N SER A 101 -6.51 30.91 21.30
CA SER A 101 -7.30 31.83 20.48
C SER A 101 -6.60 32.11 19.15
N LEU A 102 -7.35 32.55 18.16
CA LEU A 102 -6.77 33.00 16.89
C LEU A 102 -6.64 34.52 16.89
N ILE A 103 -5.54 35.04 16.33
CA ILE A 103 -5.40 36.47 16.03
C ILE A 103 -5.51 36.68 14.52
N ARG A 104 -6.36 37.62 14.08
CA ARG A 104 -6.48 38.05 12.69
C ARG A 104 -6.06 39.50 12.56
N PHE A 105 -5.06 39.77 11.72
CA PHE A 105 -4.67 41.15 11.38
C PHE A 105 -5.66 41.71 10.36
N THR A 106 -6.13 42.93 10.58
CA THR A 106 -7.20 43.58 9.79
C THR A 106 -6.72 44.78 8.99
N SER A 107 -5.46 45.21 9.15
CA SER A 107 -4.86 46.29 8.36
C SER A 107 -3.37 46.08 8.06
N GLY A 108 -2.83 46.96 7.20
CA GLY A 108 -1.47 46.90 6.69
C GLY A 108 -1.23 45.73 5.73
N THR A 109 0.04 45.47 5.40
CA THR A 109 0.41 44.45 4.41
C THR A 109 0.18 43.02 4.88
N ILE A 110 0.05 42.81 6.20
CA ILE A 110 -0.30 41.52 6.79
C ILE A 110 -1.80 41.32 6.99
N SER A 111 -2.65 42.25 6.53
CA SER A 111 -4.11 42.14 6.64
C SER A 111 -4.63 40.84 6.01
N GLY A 112 -5.60 40.21 6.69
CA GLY A 112 -6.19 38.93 6.31
C GLY A 112 -5.40 37.71 6.79
N GLN A 113 -4.18 37.87 7.33
CA GLN A 113 -3.44 36.78 7.93
C GLN A 113 -3.98 36.47 9.34
N THR A 114 -4.37 35.21 9.56
CA THR A 114 -4.81 34.67 10.85
C THR A 114 -3.75 33.72 11.42
N ARG A 115 -3.49 33.77 12.72
CA ARG A 115 -2.50 32.93 13.43
C ARG A 115 -3.05 32.36 14.72
N LEU A 116 -2.54 31.21 15.14
CA LEU A 116 -2.80 30.64 16.45
C LEU A 116 -1.94 31.34 17.49
N ILE A 117 -2.56 31.87 18.54
CA ILE A 117 -1.85 32.42 19.68
C ILE A 117 -1.31 31.26 20.50
N THR A 118 0.02 31.18 20.60
CA THR A 118 0.71 30.13 21.35
C THR A 118 1.09 30.57 22.77
N GLY A 119 1.03 31.87 23.06
CA GLY A 119 1.18 32.38 24.42
C GLY A 119 0.95 33.89 24.56
N PHE A 120 0.83 34.33 25.81
CA PHE A 120 0.72 35.74 26.17
C PHE A 120 1.57 36.05 27.40
N THR A 121 2.44 37.06 27.30
CA THR A 121 3.30 37.52 28.40
C THR A 121 2.78 38.86 28.96
N PRO A 122 2.15 38.87 30.15
CA PRO A 122 1.53 40.06 30.73
C PRO A 122 2.52 41.21 30.99
N ALA A 123 3.75 40.88 31.42
CA ALA A 123 4.75 41.88 31.81
C ALA A 123 5.19 42.79 30.65
N SER A 124 5.09 42.30 29.42
CA SER A 124 5.45 43.04 28.20
C SER A 124 4.29 43.16 27.22
N ASN A 125 3.07 42.80 27.65
CA ASN A 125 1.84 42.80 26.85
C ASN A 125 2.05 42.16 25.46
N THR A 126 2.81 41.07 25.43
CA THR A 126 3.29 40.43 24.20
C THR A 126 2.47 39.18 23.90
N ILE A 127 1.83 39.15 22.74
CA ILE A 127 1.18 37.95 22.19
C ILE A 127 2.18 37.25 21.28
N THR A 128 2.41 35.96 21.50
CA THR A 128 3.21 35.09 20.63
C THR A 128 2.29 34.21 19.82
N PHE A 129 2.59 34.03 18.54
CA PHE A 129 1.74 33.27 17.63
C PHE A 129 2.53 32.48 16.59
N PHE A 130 1.89 31.45 16.03
CA PHE A 130 2.42 30.60 14.97
C PHE A 130 1.34 30.32 13.91
N PRO A 131 1.69 30.16 12.62
CA PRO A 131 3.01 30.37 12.00
C PRO A 131 3.44 31.85 11.95
N ALA A 132 4.65 32.15 11.47
CA ALA A 132 5.08 33.53 11.29
C ALA A 132 4.19 34.29 10.27
N VAL A 133 3.96 35.58 10.48
CA VAL A 133 3.40 36.49 9.45
C VAL A 133 4.46 36.89 8.43
N THR A 134 4.03 37.28 7.24
CA THR A 134 4.96 37.55 6.12
C THR A 134 5.85 38.79 6.30
N GLN A 135 5.52 39.67 7.25
CA GLN A 135 6.32 40.84 7.64
C GLN A 135 6.17 41.12 9.14
N ALA A 136 7.11 41.84 9.73
CA ALA A 136 7.04 42.19 11.16
C ALA A 136 5.77 43.01 11.47
N VAL A 137 5.14 42.71 12.60
CA VAL A 137 4.00 43.47 13.09
C VAL A 137 4.45 44.87 13.51
N ALA A 138 3.74 45.89 13.06
CA ALA A 138 3.94 47.29 13.45
C ALA A 138 2.62 47.82 14.04
N THR A 139 2.14 48.99 13.59
CA THR A 139 0.87 49.58 14.06
C THR A 139 -0.38 48.95 13.44
N ASN A 140 -0.37 47.62 13.24
CA ASN A 140 -1.46 46.89 12.59
C ASN A 140 -2.66 46.76 13.53
N THR A 141 -3.84 47.05 13.02
CA THR A 141 -5.10 46.68 13.68
C THR A 141 -5.31 45.18 13.61
N TYR A 142 -5.89 44.62 14.65
CA TYR A 142 -6.12 43.18 14.77
C TYR A 142 -7.39 42.89 15.55
N GLU A 143 -7.81 41.64 15.50
CA GLU A 143 -8.85 41.09 16.33
C GLU A 143 -8.46 39.69 16.83
N ILE A 144 -8.93 39.35 18.02
CA ILE A 144 -8.78 38.01 18.60
C ILE A 144 -10.11 37.30 18.46
N LEU A 145 -10.09 36.09 17.89
CA LEU A 145 -11.23 35.22 17.66
C LEU A 145 -11.26 34.10 18.72
N PRO A 146 -12.44 33.55 19.05
CA PRO A 146 -12.56 32.45 20.00
C PRO A 146 -11.71 31.24 19.62
N ALA A 147 -11.25 30.51 20.63
CA ALA A 147 -10.48 29.27 20.51
C ALA A 147 -11.25 28.10 19.84
N ALA A 148 -12.46 28.32 19.32
CA ALA A 148 -13.32 27.28 18.75
C ALA A 148 -12.77 26.60 17.49
N PHE A 149 -11.75 27.17 16.84
CA PHE A 149 -11.00 26.52 15.75
C PHE A 149 -9.75 25.77 16.25
N GLY A 150 -9.39 25.93 17.53
CA GLY A 150 -8.34 25.19 18.19
C GLY A 150 -8.66 23.70 18.24
N ASP A 151 -9.92 23.31 18.43
CA ASP A 151 -10.31 21.88 18.55
C ASP A 151 -9.98 21.08 17.27
N VAL A 152 -10.31 21.60 16.08
CA VAL A 152 -10.01 20.93 14.80
C VAL A 152 -8.52 21.01 14.44
N LEU A 153 -7.85 22.11 14.78
CA LEU A 153 -6.42 22.28 14.49
C LEU A 153 -5.56 21.46 15.47
N VAL A 154 -5.96 21.33 16.73
CA VAL A 154 -5.34 20.48 17.75
C VAL A 154 -5.62 19.01 17.45
N ASP A 155 -6.83 18.63 17.01
CA ASP A 155 -7.13 17.28 16.52
C ASP A 155 -6.25 16.89 15.32
N TRP A 156 -5.83 17.88 14.50
CA TRP A 156 -4.89 17.65 13.40
C TRP A 156 -3.42 17.66 13.86
N ILE A 157 -3.03 18.60 14.74
CA ILE A 157 -1.63 18.82 15.15
C ILE A 157 -1.16 17.76 16.17
N ASP A 158 -1.98 17.45 17.16
CA ASP A 158 -1.69 16.45 18.20
C ASP A 158 -2.26 15.07 17.83
N GLY A 159 -2.67 14.90 16.57
CA GLY A 159 -3.10 13.63 16.01
C GLY A 159 -4.54 13.23 16.33
N GLY A 160 -5.03 13.51 17.53
CA GLY A 160 -6.44 13.40 17.90
C GLY A 160 -7.13 12.13 17.38
N ARG A 161 -8.30 12.25 16.75
CA ARG A 161 -9.07 11.10 16.22
C ARG A 161 -8.38 10.39 15.07
N LEU A 162 -7.60 11.12 14.27
CA LEU A 162 -6.88 10.54 13.14
C LEU A 162 -5.75 9.63 13.65
N ASP A 163 -5.04 10.05 14.68
CA ASP A 163 -3.98 9.28 15.33
C ASP A 163 -4.53 8.02 15.99
N LEU A 164 -5.67 8.11 16.70
CA LEU A 164 -6.34 6.91 17.20
C LEU A 164 -6.71 5.91 16.08
N LEU A 165 -7.16 6.40 14.92
CA LEU A 165 -7.47 5.53 13.79
C LEU A 165 -6.21 4.95 13.16
N LEU A 166 -5.13 5.74 13.05
CA LEU A 166 -3.85 5.29 12.51
C LEU A 166 -3.19 4.27 13.44
N ASP A 167 -3.22 4.48 14.75
CA ASP A 167 -2.75 3.54 15.77
C ASP A 167 -3.54 2.24 15.73
N ALA A 168 -4.87 2.31 15.61
CA ALA A 168 -5.71 1.12 15.50
C ALA A 168 -5.39 0.31 14.23
N LEU A 169 -5.20 0.99 13.10
CA LEU A 169 -4.80 0.34 11.84
C LEU A 169 -3.39 -0.25 11.94
N GLN A 170 -2.43 0.47 12.53
CA GLN A 170 -1.08 -0.02 12.74
C GLN A 170 -1.07 -1.26 13.64
N ALA A 171 -1.85 -1.24 14.72
CA ALA A 171 -1.99 -2.38 15.63
C ALA A 171 -2.59 -3.61 14.93
N ASP A 172 -3.59 -3.43 14.06
CA ASP A 172 -4.19 -4.52 13.29
C ASP A 172 -3.21 -5.09 12.25
N LEU A 173 -2.45 -4.23 11.56
CA LEU A 173 -1.43 -4.66 10.60
C LEU A 173 -0.26 -5.38 11.28
N ASP A 174 0.21 -4.89 12.43
CA ASP A 174 1.31 -5.52 13.19
C ASP A 174 0.87 -6.75 13.98
N ASN A 175 -0.44 -7.04 14.04
CA ASN A 175 -0.98 -8.16 14.79
C ASN A 175 -0.36 -9.49 14.31
N GLY A 176 0.26 -10.20 15.25
CA GLY A 176 0.89 -11.50 15.00
C GLY A 176 -0.08 -12.68 14.84
N THR A 177 -1.38 -12.46 15.03
CA THR A 177 -2.42 -13.48 14.96
C THR A 177 -3.11 -13.52 13.61
N ASP A 178 -3.54 -12.36 13.11
CA ASP A 178 -4.38 -12.20 11.92
C ASP A 178 -3.93 -11.06 10.98
N GLY A 179 -2.95 -10.24 11.38
CA GLY A 179 -2.39 -9.15 10.57
C GLY A 179 -1.24 -9.57 9.65
N LEU A 180 -0.48 -8.58 9.18
CA LEU A 180 0.75 -8.79 8.41
C LEU A 180 1.86 -9.40 9.26
N GLY A 181 1.84 -9.18 10.58
CA GLY A 181 2.71 -9.88 11.54
C GLY A 181 2.56 -11.41 11.45
N ALA A 182 1.33 -11.90 11.36
CA ALA A 182 1.04 -13.33 11.20
C ALA A 182 1.56 -13.88 9.85
N LEU A 183 1.35 -13.13 8.76
CA LEU A 183 1.85 -13.51 7.44
C LEU A 183 3.39 -13.56 7.40
N LYS A 184 4.06 -12.59 8.05
CA LYS A 184 5.52 -12.61 8.18
C LYS A 184 6.01 -13.87 8.90
N ALA A 185 5.37 -14.24 10.00
CA ALA A 185 5.73 -15.46 10.74
C ALA A 185 5.56 -16.73 9.89
N LEU A 186 4.50 -16.80 9.08
CA LEU A 186 4.27 -17.91 8.15
C LEU A 186 5.35 -17.97 7.06
N ILE A 187 5.73 -16.83 6.49
CA ILE A 187 6.79 -16.75 5.48
C ILE A 187 8.13 -17.16 6.07
N ASP A 188 8.49 -16.66 7.24
CA ASP A 188 9.75 -17.02 7.93
C ASP A 188 9.79 -18.54 8.21
N THR A 189 8.65 -19.13 8.59
CA THR A 189 8.51 -20.58 8.81
C THR A 189 8.69 -21.36 7.50
N LEU A 190 8.08 -20.90 6.41
CA LEU A 190 8.20 -21.53 5.10
C LEU A 190 9.64 -21.47 4.58
N THR A 191 10.29 -20.31 4.67
CA THR A 191 11.70 -20.13 4.29
C THR A 191 12.60 -21.05 5.11
N THR A 192 12.35 -21.19 6.42
CA THR A 192 13.12 -22.11 7.28
C THR A 192 12.90 -23.57 6.88
N THR A 193 11.65 -23.96 6.61
CA THR A 193 11.29 -25.33 6.22
C THR A 193 11.90 -25.68 4.88
N VAL A 194 11.75 -24.82 3.87
CA VAL A 194 12.30 -25.01 2.53
C VAL A 194 13.83 -24.92 2.55
N GLY A 195 14.42 -24.05 3.36
CA GLY A 195 15.87 -23.99 3.54
C GLY A 195 16.42 -25.28 4.14
N THR A 196 15.79 -25.80 5.19
CA THR A 196 16.17 -27.07 5.84
C THR A 196 15.98 -28.25 4.89
N ALA A 197 14.82 -28.33 4.24
CA ALA A 197 14.51 -29.36 3.24
C ALA A 197 15.47 -29.26 2.04
N GLY A 198 15.79 -28.04 1.59
CA GLY A 198 16.70 -27.72 0.50
C GLY A 198 18.15 -28.06 0.79
N VAL A 199 18.61 -27.89 2.03
CA VAL A 199 19.91 -28.44 2.50
C VAL A 199 19.87 -29.98 2.49
N GLY A 200 18.75 -30.59 2.86
CA GLY A 200 18.52 -32.02 2.64
C GLY A 200 18.47 -32.42 1.16
N LEU A 201 18.12 -31.46 0.30
CA LEU A 201 18.02 -31.56 -1.16
C LEU A 201 19.26 -31.00 -1.88
N THR A 202 20.41 -30.83 -1.21
CA THR A 202 21.68 -30.58 -1.92
C THR A 202 22.01 -31.72 -2.91
N ASP A 203 21.27 -32.84 -2.84
CA ASP A 203 21.20 -33.94 -3.81
C ASP A 203 20.14 -33.78 -4.95
N LEU A 204 19.52 -32.60 -5.14
CA LEU A 204 18.60 -32.33 -6.26
C LEU A 204 19.24 -32.40 -7.64
N GLY A 205 20.56 -32.43 -7.71
CA GLY A 205 21.34 -32.47 -8.95
C GLY A 205 21.73 -33.87 -9.41
N GLY A 206 21.36 -34.92 -8.68
CA GLY A 206 21.67 -36.30 -9.05
C GLY A 206 22.31 -37.08 -7.90
N MET A 207 21.61 -38.15 -7.50
CA MET A 207 21.98 -39.17 -6.53
C MET A 207 22.20 -38.72 -5.10
N SER A 208 21.35 -39.24 -4.21
CA SER A 208 21.48 -39.02 -2.78
C SER A 208 22.83 -39.51 -2.23
N THR A 209 23.29 -38.98 -1.09
CA THR A 209 24.47 -39.53 -0.38
C THR A 209 24.29 -41.03 -0.09
N GLY A 210 23.07 -41.46 0.23
CA GLY A 210 22.71 -42.88 0.37
C GLY A 210 22.87 -43.63 -0.94
N MET A 211 22.35 -43.10 -2.06
CA MET A 211 22.48 -43.73 -3.38
C MET A 211 23.95 -43.84 -3.83
N LYS A 212 24.79 -42.83 -3.53
CA LYS A 212 26.24 -42.90 -3.82
C LYS A 212 26.91 -44.04 -3.04
N ALA A 213 26.54 -44.22 -1.77
CA ALA A 213 27.03 -45.33 -0.97
C ALA A 213 26.52 -46.68 -1.48
N GLU A 214 25.24 -46.79 -1.83
CA GLU A 214 24.64 -48.00 -2.39
C GLU A 214 25.29 -48.40 -3.72
N ILE A 215 25.49 -47.43 -4.64
CA ILE A 215 26.20 -47.71 -5.90
C ILE A 215 27.62 -48.19 -5.65
N ASN A 216 28.37 -47.58 -4.73
CA ASN A 216 29.72 -48.05 -4.41
C ASN A 216 29.68 -49.49 -3.89
N VAL A 217 28.75 -49.82 -2.99
CA VAL A 217 28.58 -51.19 -2.48
C VAL A 217 28.23 -52.17 -3.59
N GLU A 218 27.34 -51.80 -4.52
CA GLU A 218 26.95 -52.64 -5.66
C GLU A 218 28.12 -52.86 -6.63
N VAL A 219 28.86 -51.79 -6.96
CA VAL A 219 30.02 -51.86 -7.86
C VAL A 219 31.15 -52.68 -7.24
N ASP A 220 31.50 -52.41 -5.99
CA ASP A 220 32.53 -53.15 -5.27
C ASP A 220 32.14 -54.63 -5.14
N GLY A 221 30.88 -54.91 -4.79
CA GLY A 221 30.35 -56.27 -4.75
C GLY A 221 30.43 -56.98 -6.11
N ALA A 222 30.11 -56.29 -7.20
CA ALA A 222 30.19 -56.85 -8.55
C ALA A 222 31.64 -57.13 -8.99
N LEU A 223 32.60 -56.29 -8.58
CA LEU A 223 34.03 -56.43 -8.92
C LEU A 223 34.76 -57.47 -8.05
N ASP A 224 34.41 -57.57 -6.76
CA ASP A 224 35.01 -58.51 -5.81
C ASP A 224 34.41 -59.92 -5.92
N THR A 225 33.26 -60.07 -6.57
CA THR A 225 32.65 -61.39 -6.79
C THR A 225 33.53 -62.25 -7.70
N ALA A 226 33.92 -63.41 -7.19
CA ALA A 226 34.70 -64.40 -7.92
C ALA A 226 34.07 -64.74 -9.28
N ILE A 227 34.87 -64.64 -10.33
CA ILE A 227 34.46 -64.99 -11.69
C ILE A 227 34.66 -66.49 -11.88
N SER A 228 33.62 -67.20 -12.35
CA SER A 228 33.73 -68.63 -12.68
C SER A 228 34.75 -68.86 -13.79
N GLU A 229 35.51 -69.95 -13.66
CA GLU A 229 36.40 -70.45 -14.68
C GLU A 229 35.64 -70.81 -15.98
N LEU A 230 36.32 -70.64 -17.12
CA LEU A 230 35.80 -71.05 -18.42
C LEU A 230 35.73 -72.58 -18.52
N GLY A 231 34.64 -73.06 -19.12
CA GLY A 231 34.54 -74.43 -19.60
C GLY A 231 35.25 -74.61 -20.94
N VAL A 232 35.45 -75.87 -21.35
CA VAL A 232 36.09 -76.22 -22.62
C VAL A 232 35.22 -75.77 -23.79
N ALA A 233 35.68 -74.79 -24.56
CA ALA A 233 35.00 -74.30 -25.75
C ALA A 233 35.93 -73.41 -26.60
N VAL A 234 35.65 -73.37 -27.91
CA VAL A 234 36.25 -72.39 -28.82
C VAL A 234 35.91 -70.97 -28.32
N PRO A 235 36.92 -70.10 -28.08
CA PRO A 235 36.66 -68.70 -27.75
C PRO A 235 35.86 -68.01 -28.87
N THR A 236 34.72 -67.41 -28.54
CA THR A 236 33.90 -66.66 -29.50
C THR A 236 34.63 -65.42 -30.03
N ALA A 237 34.35 -65.01 -31.27
CA ALA A 237 34.90 -63.80 -31.87
C ALA A 237 34.38 -62.49 -31.22
N THR A 238 33.33 -62.57 -30.41
CA THR A 238 32.75 -61.43 -29.65
C THR A 238 32.60 -61.80 -28.18
N PRO A 239 33.71 -62.00 -27.44
CA PRO A 239 33.63 -62.43 -26.05
C PRO A 239 33.07 -61.30 -25.18
N THR A 240 32.37 -61.66 -24.11
CA THR A 240 32.09 -60.70 -23.03
C THR A 240 33.38 -60.33 -22.31
N MET A 241 33.44 -59.17 -21.65
CA MET A 241 34.61 -58.77 -20.83
C MET A 241 34.99 -59.86 -19.82
N ARG A 242 33.99 -60.47 -19.18
CA ARG A 242 34.19 -61.58 -18.23
C ARG A 242 34.91 -62.76 -18.87
N THR A 243 34.44 -63.21 -20.03
CA THR A 243 35.02 -64.34 -20.77
C THR A 243 36.44 -64.02 -21.25
N GLY A 244 36.65 -62.82 -21.79
CA GLY A 244 37.97 -62.38 -22.27
C GLY A 244 39.01 -62.24 -21.16
N LEU A 245 38.67 -61.56 -20.06
CA LEU A 245 39.58 -61.42 -18.91
C LEU A 245 39.86 -62.75 -18.25
N MET A 246 38.87 -63.64 -18.13
CA MET A 246 39.10 -64.97 -17.54
C MET A 246 40.03 -65.82 -18.42
N LEU A 247 39.87 -65.78 -19.75
CA LEU A 247 40.77 -66.50 -20.66
C LEU A 247 42.22 -65.98 -20.54
N LEU A 248 42.39 -64.65 -20.50
CA LEU A 248 43.70 -64.03 -20.29
C LEU A 248 44.29 -64.42 -18.92
N TYR A 249 43.48 -64.39 -17.87
CA TYR A 249 43.89 -64.77 -16.52
C TYR A 249 44.36 -66.24 -16.47
N MET A 250 43.62 -67.15 -17.10
CA MET A 250 44.01 -68.57 -17.19
C MET A 250 45.30 -68.76 -17.99
N ALA A 251 45.43 -68.09 -19.14
CA ALA A 251 46.63 -68.20 -19.97
C ALA A 251 47.90 -67.72 -19.25
N LEU A 252 47.78 -66.73 -18.36
CA LEU A 252 48.90 -66.18 -17.60
C LEU A 252 49.18 -66.92 -16.28
N ARG A 253 48.14 -67.41 -15.59
CA ARG A 253 48.25 -67.99 -14.25
C ARG A 253 48.41 -69.51 -14.27
N ASN A 254 47.72 -70.19 -15.17
CA ASN A 254 47.67 -71.65 -15.21
C ASN A 254 48.75 -72.22 -16.13
N LYS A 255 48.76 -73.55 -16.24
CA LYS A 255 49.69 -74.26 -17.13
C LYS A 255 49.40 -73.90 -18.58
N LEU A 256 50.46 -73.50 -19.29
CA LEU A 256 50.50 -73.33 -20.73
C LEU A 256 51.48 -74.36 -21.26
N ASP A 257 50.97 -75.30 -22.07
CA ASP A 257 51.75 -76.39 -22.64
C ASP A 257 51.88 -76.20 -24.14
N VAL A 258 53.03 -76.62 -24.68
CA VAL A 258 53.20 -76.85 -26.11
C VAL A 258 53.18 -78.35 -26.31
N GLN A 259 52.05 -78.86 -26.79
CA GLN A 259 51.87 -80.27 -27.08
C GLN A 259 52.56 -80.60 -28.40
N THR A 260 53.50 -81.55 -28.40
CA THR A 260 54.20 -82.00 -29.62
C THR A 260 53.86 -83.44 -30.01
N SER A 261 52.88 -84.05 -29.35
CA SER A 261 52.38 -85.38 -29.72
C SER A 261 51.20 -85.25 -30.69
N ALA A 262 51.40 -85.73 -31.93
CA ALA A 262 50.45 -85.79 -33.05
C ALA A 262 50.16 -84.46 -33.79
N THR A 263 49.80 -83.36 -33.12
CA THR A 263 49.63 -82.06 -33.76
C THR A 263 50.14 -80.97 -32.84
N ASP A 264 51.12 -80.21 -33.32
CA ASP A 264 51.75 -79.17 -32.50
C ASP A 264 50.72 -78.09 -32.14
N ALA A 265 50.50 -77.91 -30.84
CA ALA A 265 49.49 -76.98 -30.34
C ALA A 265 49.92 -76.32 -29.02
N LEU A 266 49.60 -75.04 -28.89
CA LEU A 266 49.64 -74.31 -27.63
C LEU A 266 48.32 -74.56 -26.89
N GLU A 267 48.38 -75.16 -25.70
CA GLU A 267 47.22 -75.54 -24.90
C GLU A 267 47.12 -74.66 -23.65
N ILE A 268 45.93 -74.11 -23.38
CA ILE A 268 45.63 -73.34 -22.18
C ILE A 268 44.75 -74.20 -21.26
N HIS A 269 45.16 -74.36 -20.00
CA HIS A 269 44.44 -75.18 -19.03
C HIS A 269 43.72 -74.34 -17.96
N ASN A 270 42.67 -74.92 -17.38
CA ASN A 270 42.04 -74.37 -16.17
C ASN A 270 42.81 -74.77 -14.91
N ASN A 271 42.35 -74.31 -13.74
CA ASN A 271 43.05 -74.59 -12.48
C ASN A 271 43.01 -76.09 -12.10
N ALA A 272 42.04 -76.83 -12.62
CA ALA A 272 41.96 -78.30 -12.47
C ALA A 272 42.84 -79.07 -13.49
N GLY A 273 43.59 -78.37 -14.37
CA GLY A 273 44.44 -78.98 -15.38
C GLY A 273 43.72 -79.46 -16.64
N THR A 274 42.42 -79.17 -16.79
CA THR A 274 41.66 -79.48 -18.01
C THR A 274 41.97 -78.46 -19.10
N GLN A 275 42.28 -78.93 -20.31
CA GLN A 275 42.44 -78.06 -21.49
C GLN A 275 41.15 -77.29 -21.77
N ILE A 276 41.24 -75.97 -21.88
CA ILE A 276 40.11 -75.07 -22.15
C ILE A 276 40.03 -74.70 -23.62
N THR A 277 41.17 -74.35 -24.22
CA THR A 277 41.30 -74.00 -25.63
C THR A 277 42.73 -74.26 -26.07
N LYS A 278 42.92 -74.37 -27.37
CA LYS A 278 44.22 -74.57 -27.99
C LYS A 278 44.37 -73.78 -29.27
N LYS A 279 45.61 -73.55 -29.66
CA LYS A 279 45.97 -72.93 -30.93
C LYS A 279 46.99 -73.82 -31.61
N LEU A 280 46.72 -74.26 -32.84
CA LEU A 280 47.71 -75.02 -33.60
C LEU A 280 48.90 -74.12 -33.91
N ILE A 281 50.11 -74.66 -33.74
CA ILE A 281 51.36 -74.00 -34.07
C ILE A 281 52.08 -74.81 -35.13
N THR A 282 52.79 -74.13 -36.03
CA THR A 282 53.65 -74.75 -37.02
C THR A 282 54.93 -73.95 -37.12
N ASP A 283 56.07 -74.64 -37.09
CA ASP A 283 57.41 -74.07 -37.32
C ASP A 283 58.12 -74.94 -38.36
N ASP A 284 58.39 -74.38 -39.54
CA ASP A 284 59.13 -75.06 -40.61
C ASP A 284 60.62 -74.68 -40.64
N GLY A 285 61.10 -73.99 -39.60
CA GLY A 285 62.46 -73.49 -39.47
C GLY A 285 62.73 -72.18 -40.21
N SER A 286 61.76 -71.66 -40.98
CA SER A 286 61.83 -70.34 -41.62
C SER A 286 60.71 -69.42 -41.12
N ASP A 287 59.49 -69.93 -41.01
CA ASP A 287 58.31 -69.18 -40.58
C ASP A 287 57.62 -69.88 -39.40
N TYR A 288 57.46 -69.14 -38.31
CA TYR A 288 56.60 -69.53 -37.20
C TYR A 288 55.17 -69.02 -37.46
N SER A 289 54.20 -69.94 -37.48
CA SER A 289 52.80 -69.62 -37.71
C SER A 289 51.87 -70.22 -36.65
N GLU A 290 50.79 -69.51 -36.39
CA GLU A 290 49.89 -69.74 -35.26
C GLU A 290 48.44 -69.63 -35.77
N ALA A 291 47.67 -70.72 -35.70
CA ALA A 291 46.27 -70.78 -36.17
C ALA A 291 45.33 -69.91 -35.31
N LYS A 292 44.02 -69.82 -35.58
CA LYS A 292 43.12 -69.17 -34.59
C LYS A 292 42.94 -70.08 -33.36
N MET A 293 42.69 -69.50 -32.17
CA MET A 293 42.31 -70.31 -31.01
C MET A 293 41.03 -71.09 -31.31
N SER A 294 40.99 -72.34 -30.85
CA SER A 294 39.93 -73.33 -31.04
C SER A 294 39.71 -74.18 -29.80
#